data_AF-A0A8I2E2D0-F1
#
_entry.id   AF-A0A8I2E2D0-F1
#
_cell.length_a   1.000
_cell.length_b   1.000
_cell.length_c   1.000
_cell.angle_alpha   90.00
_cell.angle_beta   90.00
_cell.angle_gamma   90.00
#
_symmetry.space_group_name_H-M   'P 1'
#
loop_
_entity.id
_entity.type
_entity.pdbx_description
1 polymer ?
#
loop_
_entity_poly.entity_id
_entity_poly.type
_entity_poly.pdbx_seq_one_letter_code
_entity_poly.pdbx_strand_id
1 'polypeptide(L)'
;MGCDTSALATPAPVVELAQWLRSLRRRAGLSYRQMARQATLQSGQPVPHLRFFHAARGDRLPAWPVVQEYVRVCGGDERHAERLWKKAEAATAPPGTRPRHRRPVLPPQYICEPVELLDAMRALRFAHGNKTLRQLEATATENGVSFLPRSSLGAVLSGQRRPSKTLLLAFVRVCGGIEPGTPEARLWEQAWERADAYQRGLPAPTAGQLRQKGQAPKPRGAEQETVPLMEPEPAVCPSRPAKPSRWRHWVGRRLLHQATLPYPRSVTQHGN
;
A
#
# COMPACT_ATOMS: atom_id res chain seq x y z
N MET A 1 -30.85 46.85 -4.72
CA MET A 1 -29.47 47.34 -4.57
C MET A 1 -28.89 46.64 -3.35
N GLY A 2 -28.12 45.57 -3.56
CA GLY A 2 -27.50 44.78 -2.49
C GLY A 2 -26.14 44.33 -2.99
N CYS A 3 -25.13 45.11 -2.62
CA CYS A 3 -23.74 44.87 -2.97
C CYS A 3 -23.14 43.89 -1.96
N ASP A 4 -23.25 42.60 -2.21
CA ASP A 4 -22.41 41.62 -1.51
C ASP A 4 -21.07 41.54 -2.23
N THR A 5 -20.17 42.37 -1.74
CA THR A 5 -18.75 42.40 -2.04
C THR A 5 -18.12 41.08 -1.55
N SER A 6 -18.20 40.03 -2.35
CA SER A 6 -17.22 38.92 -2.30
C SER A 6 -15.88 39.38 -2.90
N ALA A 7 -15.30 40.42 -2.30
CA ALA A 7 -13.92 40.79 -2.52
C ALA A 7 -13.04 39.79 -1.77
N LEU A 8 -12.19 39.06 -2.51
CA LEU A 8 -11.20 38.07 -2.08
C LEU A 8 -11.65 36.61 -1.92
N ALA A 9 -12.74 36.18 -2.57
CA ALA A 9 -12.87 34.76 -2.89
C ALA A 9 -11.84 34.43 -3.99
N THR A 10 -10.60 34.13 -3.59
CA THR A 10 -9.60 33.56 -4.51
C THR A 10 -10.30 32.45 -5.29
N PRO A 11 -10.37 32.52 -6.64
CA PRO A 11 -11.13 31.54 -7.40
C PRO A 11 -10.63 30.16 -7.00
N ALA A 12 -11.56 29.24 -6.76
CA ALA A 12 -11.21 27.86 -6.44
C ALA A 12 -10.13 27.38 -7.43
N PRO A 13 -9.02 26.79 -7.00
CA PRO A 13 -7.87 26.51 -7.88
C PRO A 13 -8.21 25.75 -9.18
N VAL A 14 -9.31 24.99 -9.21
CA VAL A 14 -9.86 24.36 -10.43
C VAL A 14 -10.37 25.39 -11.45
N VAL A 15 -11.02 26.46 -10.98
CA VAL A 15 -11.50 27.58 -11.80
C VAL A 15 -10.33 28.37 -12.37
N GLU A 16 -9.27 28.58 -11.58
CA GLU A 16 -8.02 29.22 -12.02
C GLU A 16 -7.38 28.44 -13.19
N LEU A 17 -7.25 27.11 -13.04
CA LEU A 17 -6.76 26.23 -14.11
C LEU A 17 -7.64 26.34 -15.37
N ALA A 18 -8.97 26.29 -15.23
CA ALA A 18 -9.88 26.37 -16.37
C ALA A 18 -9.86 27.75 -17.07
N GLN A 19 -9.69 28.84 -16.32
CA GLN A 19 -9.50 30.17 -16.88
C GLN A 19 -8.18 30.26 -17.67
N TRP A 20 -7.10 29.70 -17.11
CA TRP A 20 -5.81 29.65 -17.78
C TRP A 20 -5.87 28.84 -19.09
N LEU A 21 -6.48 27.65 -19.08
CA LEU A 21 -6.67 26.84 -20.30
C LEU A 21 -7.48 27.58 -21.37
N ARG A 22 -8.54 28.28 -20.98
CA ARG A 22 -9.32 29.12 -21.91
C ARG A 22 -8.50 30.27 -22.49
N SER A 23 -7.65 30.90 -21.68
CA SER A 23 -6.72 31.95 -22.15
C SER A 23 -5.71 31.39 -23.16
N LEU A 24 -5.22 30.18 -22.94
CA LEU A 24 -4.26 29.52 -23.81
C LEU A 24 -4.90 29.18 -25.15
N ARG A 25 -6.10 28.61 -25.15
CA ARG A 25 -6.85 28.31 -26.38
C ARG A 25 -7.17 29.57 -27.19
N ARG A 26 -7.55 30.67 -26.51
CA ARG A 26 -7.80 31.96 -27.19
C ARG A 26 -6.55 32.50 -27.88
N ARG A 27 -5.39 32.42 -27.23
CA ARG A 27 -4.09 32.80 -27.82
C ARG A 27 -3.71 31.91 -29.00
N ALA A 28 -4.01 30.62 -28.93
CA ALA A 28 -3.76 29.68 -30.02
C ALA A 28 -4.76 29.81 -31.18
N GLY A 29 -5.90 30.49 -30.99
CA GLY A 29 -6.93 30.65 -32.03
C GLY A 29 -7.67 29.37 -32.40
N LEU A 30 -7.62 28.32 -31.56
CA LEU A 30 -8.16 27.00 -31.89
C LEU A 30 -9.59 26.79 -31.36
N SER A 31 -10.44 26.17 -32.17
CA SER A 31 -11.71 25.59 -31.73
C SER A 31 -11.50 24.22 -31.09
N TYR A 32 -12.43 23.78 -30.23
CA TYR A 32 -12.35 22.45 -29.61
C TYR A 32 -12.34 21.31 -30.63
N ARG A 33 -13.01 21.48 -31.78
CA ARG A 33 -12.98 20.50 -32.88
C ARG A 33 -11.61 20.43 -33.56
N GLN A 34 -10.98 21.58 -33.80
CA GLN A 34 -9.61 21.62 -34.34
C GLN A 34 -8.61 21.01 -33.36
N MET A 35 -8.74 21.30 -32.07
CA MET A 35 -7.90 20.69 -31.03
C MET A 35 -8.01 19.17 -31.00
N ALA A 36 -9.24 18.64 -31.07
CA ALA A 36 -9.48 17.20 -31.15
C ALA A 36 -8.86 16.55 -32.40
N ARG A 37 -8.97 17.21 -33.55
CA ARG A 37 -8.33 16.74 -34.77
C ARG A 37 -6.80 16.69 -34.61
N GLN A 38 -6.20 17.76 -34.09
CA GLN A 38 -4.76 17.83 -33.86
C GLN A 38 -4.27 16.80 -32.82
N ALA A 39 -5.00 16.65 -31.71
CA ALA A 39 -4.71 15.63 -30.70
C ALA A 39 -4.77 14.21 -31.28
N THR A 40 -5.77 13.94 -32.12
CA THR A 40 -5.91 12.64 -32.80
C THR A 40 -4.74 12.36 -33.74
N LEU A 41 -4.28 13.38 -34.48
CA LEU A 41 -3.11 13.26 -35.36
C LEU A 41 -1.81 13.03 -34.57
N GLN A 42 -1.66 13.66 -33.40
CA GLN A 42 -0.45 13.53 -32.58
C GLN A 42 -0.41 12.23 -31.76
N SER A 43 -1.55 11.75 -31.28
CA SER A 43 -1.65 10.56 -30.41
C SER A 43 -1.95 9.26 -31.18
N GLY A 44 -2.39 9.35 -32.44
CA GLY A 44 -2.83 8.21 -33.23
C GLY A 44 -4.14 7.57 -32.74
N GLN A 45 -4.83 8.18 -31.77
CA GLN A 45 -6.08 7.69 -31.19
C GLN A 45 -7.19 8.74 -31.35
N PRO A 46 -8.43 8.36 -31.69
CA PRO A 46 -9.52 9.31 -31.84
C PRO A 46 -9.85 10.00 -30.51
N VAL A 47 -9.66 11.32 -30.46
CA VAL A 47 -9.95 12.15 -29.29
C VAL A 47 -11.25 12.94 -29.50
N PRO A 48 -12.29 12.78 -28.66
CA PRO A 48 -13.53 13.53 -28.80
C PRO A 48 -13.35 15.00 -28.35
N HIS A 49 -13.87 15.95 -29.13
CA HIS A 49 -13.81 17.39 -28.83
C HIS A 49 -14.42 17.78 -27.47
N LEU A 50 -15.42 17.03 -27.00
CA LEU A 50 -16.04 17.22 -25.68
C LEU A 50 -15.04 17.08 -24.53
N ARG A 51 -13.97 16.28 -24.70
CA ARG A 51 -12.90 16.14 -23.70
C ARG A 51 -12.28 17.51 -23.35
N PHE A 52 -11.94 18.31 -24.36
CA PHE A 52 -11.37 19.64 -24.18
C PHE A 52 -12.40 20.66 -23.67
N PHE A 53 -13.66 20.52 -24.09
CA PHE A 53 -14.75 21.35 -23.58
C PHE A 53 -14.95 21.15 -22.07
N HIS A 54 -15.03 19.90 -21.61
CA HIS A 54 -15.17 19.58 -20.19
C HIS A 54 -13.95 20.00 -19.37
N ALA A 55 -12.73 19.82 -19.90
CA ALA A 55 -11.52 20.29 -19.24
C ALA A 55 -11.49 21.81 -19.02
N ALA A 56 -12.13 22.58 -19.89
CA ALA A 56 -12.18 24.05 -19.83
C ALA A 56 -13.38 24.62 -19.05
N ARG A 57 -14.32 23.79 -18.57
CA ARG A 57 -15.50 24.26 -17.81
C ARG A 57 -15.15 24.76 -16.41
N GLY A 58 -14.23 24.06 -15.72
CA GLY A 58 -13.85 24.40 -14.34
C GLY A 58 -14.75 23.80 -13.26
N ASP A 59 -15.71 22.95 -13.63
CA ASP A 59 -16.63 22.29 -12.68
C ASP A 59 -15.96 21.11 -11.94
N ARG A 60 -14.97 20.46 -12.56
CA ARG A 60 -14.22 19.32 -12.03
C ARG A 60 -12.76 19.38 -12.49
N LEU A 61 -11.86 18.79 -11.70
CA LEU A 61 -10.46 18.66 -12.07
C LEU A 61 -10.28 17.63 -13.20
N PRO A 62 -9.82 18.02 -14.41
CA PRO A 62 -9.46 17.05 -15.45
C PRO A 62 -8.22 16.23 -15.04
N ALA A 63 -8.10 15.00 -15.56
CA ALA A 63 -6.90 14.19 -15.36
C ALA A 63 -5.68 14.85 -16.02
N TRP A 64 -4.49 14.68 -15.42
CA TRP A 64 -3.24 15.29 -15.93
C TRP A 64 -2.99 15.05 -17.43
N PRO A 65 -3.13 13.82 -17.98
CA PRO A 65 -2.90 13.58 -19.41
C PRO A 65 -3.78 14.44 -20.33
N VAL A 66 -5.01 14.78 -19.90
CA VAL A 66 -5.92 15.63 -20.67
C VAL A 66 -5.43 17.09 -20.68
N VAL A 67 -4.93 17.58 -19.56
CA VAL A 67 -4.36 18.94 -19.44
C VAL A 67 -3.08 19.03 -20.26
N GLN A 68 -2.23 18.03 -20.17
CA GLN A 68 -1.00 17.93 -20.95
C GLN A 68 -1.29 17.94 -22.46
N GLU A 69 -2.24 17.13 -22.92
CA GLU A 69 -2.68 17.09 -24.32
C GLU A 69 -3.25 18.45 -24.77
N TYR A 70 -4.08 19.09 -23.94
CA TYR A 70 -4.61 20.43 -24.20
C TYR A 70 -3.49 21.44 -24.43
N VAL A 71 -2.51 21.46 -23.53
CA VAL A 71 -1.40 22.42 -23.54
C VAL A 71 -0.46 22.15 -24.71
N ARG A 72 -0.17 20.88 -25.03
CA ARG A 72 0.63 20.49 -26.18
C ARG A 72 -0.02 20.94 -27.50
N VAL A 73 -1.32 20.71 -27.65
CA VAL A 73 -2.06 21.11 -28.86
C VAL A 73 -2.12 22.63 -29.01
N CYS A 74 -2.27 23.37 -27.90
CA CYS A 74 -2.26 24.83 -27.93
C CYS A 74 -0.86 25.46 -27.87
N GLY A 75 0.22 24.66 -27.79
CA GLY A 75 1.60 25.15 -27.72
C GLY A 75 1.95 25.96 -26.45
N GLY A 76 1.39 25.59 -25.30
CA GLY A 76 1.63 26.30 -24.03
C GLY A 76 2.77 25.72 -23.18
N ASP A 77 3.06 26.38 -22.06
CA ASP A 77 4.04 25.91 -21.07
C ASP A 77 3.46 24.77 -20.21
N GLU A 78 3.95 23.56 -20.45
CA GLU A 78 3.57 22.34 -19.72
C GLU A 78 3.94 22.40 -18.24
N ARG A 79 5.08 23.02 -17.88
CA ARG A 79 5.51 23.14 -16.49
C ARG A 79 4.60 24.06 -15.70
N HIS A 80 4.14 25.15 -16.31
CA HIS A 80 3.17 26.04 -15.70
C HIS A 80 1.81 25.35 -15.53
N ALA A 81 1.37 24.59 -16.54
CA ALA A 81 0.16 23.78 -16.45
C ALA A 81 0.21 22.78 -15.30
N GLU A 82 1.35 22.10 -15.12
CA GLU A 82 1.55 21.12 -14.05
C GLU A 82 1.44 21.75 -12.66
N ARG A 83 2.03 22.95 -12.48
CA ARG A 83 1.94 23.69 -11.21
C ARG A 83 0.50 24.07 -10.88
N LEU A 84 -0.25 24.59 -11.86
CA LEU A 84 -1.66 24.93 -11.68
C LEU A 84 -2.52 23.69 -11.41
N TRP A 85 -2.24 22.59 -12.12
CA TRP A 85 -2.95 21.32 -11.93
C TRP A 85 -2.71 20.74 -10.53
N LYS A 86 -1.46 20.71 -10.05
CA LYS A 86 -1.12 20.26 -8.69
C LYS A 86 -1.78 21.12 -7.61
N LYS A 87 -1.84 22.44 -7.82
CA LYS A 87 -2.56 23.37 -6.93
C LYS A 87 -4.06 23.02 -6.87
N ALA A 88 -4.65 22.71 -8.02
CA ALA A 88 -6.05 22.31 -8.13
C ALA A 88 -6.33 20.90 -7.54
N GLU A 89 -5.41 19.96 -7.72
CA GLU A 89 -5.45 18.63 -7.10
C GLU A 89 -5.42 18.73 -5.58
N ALA A 90 -4.50 19.51 -5.03
CA ALA A 90 -4.38 19.71 -3.58
C ALA A 90 -5.63 20.34 -2.96
N ALA A 91 -6.31 21.23 -3.69
CA ALA A 91 -7.54 21.88 -3.22
C ALA A 91 -8.80 21.03 -3.41
N THR A 92 -8.82 20.13 -4.40
CA THR A 92 -9.95 19.22 -4.67
C THR A 92 -9.84 17.92 -3.89
N ALA A 93 -8.63 17.58 -3.41
CA ALA A 93 -8.41 16.44 -2.54
C ALA A 93 -9.31 16.58 -1.29
N PRO A 94 -10.11 15.55 -0.96
CA PRO A 94 -10.90 15.56 0.27
C PRO A 94 -9.99 15.89 1.47
N PRO A 95 -10.41 16.75 2.42
CA PRO A 95 -9.68 16.93 3.66
C PRO A 95 -9.54 15.58 4.37
N GLY A 96 -8.35 14.97 4.27
CA GLY A 96 -8.09 13.58 4.68
C GLY A 96 -7.28 12.75 3.68
N THR A 97 -7.24 13.16 2.40
CA THR A 97 -6.42 12.53 1.34
C THR A 97 -5.16 13.35 1.11
N ARG A 98 -4.43 13.68 2.19
CA ARG A 98 -3.02 14.05 2.03
C ARG A 98 -2.36 12.91 1.24
N PRO A 99 -1.47 13.18 0.26
CA PRO A 99 -0.60 12.13 -0.23
C PRO A 99 0.02 11.54 1.03
N ARG A 100 -0.29 10.27 1.33
CA ARG A 100 0.31 9.62 2.50
C ARG A 100 1.79 9.82 2.26
N HIS A 101 2.46 10.64 3.09
CA HIS A 101 3.90 10.57 3.19
C HIS A 101 4.18 9.08 3.25
N ARG A 102 4.78 8.52 2.19
CA ARG A 102 5.08 7.09 2.17
C ARG A 102 5.96 6.93 3.39
N ARG A 103 5.39 6.37 4.46
CA ARG A 103 6.13 6.07 5.68
C ARG A 103 7.35 5.31 5.17
N PRO A 104 8.59 5.74 5.50
CA PRO A 104 9.76 5.07 4.99
C PRO A 104 9.61 3.59 5.33
N VAL A 105 9.71 2.74 4.31
CA VAL A 105 9.56 1.30 4.50
C VAL A 105 10.74 0.87 5.35
N LEU A 106 10.45 0.42 6.57
CA LEU A 106 11.49 -0.04 7.46
C LEU A 106 11.99 -1.42 7.01
N PRO A 107 13.30 -1.66 7.03
CA PRO A 107 13.83 -3.00 6.82
C PRO A 107 13.38 -3.90 7.98
N PRO A 108 13.29 -5.23 7.77
CA PRO A 108 12.62 -6.14 8.67
C PRO A 108 13.14 -6.11 10.11
N GLN A 109 14.41 -5.76 10.34
CA GLN A 109 14.99 -5.61 11.68
C GLN A 109 14.38 -4.47 12.52
N TYR A 110 13.81 -3.44 11.90
CA TYR A 110 13.29 -2.24 12.59
C TYR A 110 11.76 -2.20 12.66
N ILE A 111 11.09 -3.20 12.10
CA ILE A 111 9.62 -3.27 12.14
C ILE A 111 9.17 -3.62 13.56
N CYS A 112 8.36 -2.75 14.16
CA CYS A 112 7.75 -2.96 15.47
C CYS A 112 6.21 -2.91 15.40
N GLU A 113 5.63 -2.13 14.47
CA GLU A 113 4.19 -2.01 14.33
C GLU A 113 3.62 -2.93 13.23
N PRO A 114 2.38 -3.45 13.40
CA PRO A 114 1.71 -4.24 12.36
C PRO A 114 1.54 -3.51 11.02
N VAL A 115 1.38 -2.19 11.05
CA VAL A 115 1.25 -1.39 9.81
C VAL A 115 2.58 -1.31 9.06
N GLU A 116 3.70 -1.23 9.78
CA GLU A 116 5.05 -1.22 9.20
C GLU A 116 5.37 -2.57 8.55
N LEU A 117 4.91 -3.67 9.17
CA LEU A 117 5.01 -5.01 8.58
C LEU A 117 4.26 -5.10 7.24
N LEU A 118 3.05 -4.54 7.16
CA LEU A 118 2.28 -4.52 5.91
C LEU A 118 2.93 -3.64 4.84
N ASP A 119 3.49 -2.51 5.22
CA ASP A 119 4.20 -1.63 4.28
C ASP A 119 5.47 -2.30 3.75
N ALA A 120 6.20 -3.05 4.59
CA ALA A 120 7.33 -3.88 4.16
C ALA A 120 6.90 -5.01 3.22
N MET A 121 5.81 -5.73 3.50
CA MET A 121 5.28 -6.76 2.59
C MET A 121 4.90 -6.18 1.23
N ARG A 122 4.26 -5.01 1.21
CA ARG A 122 3.92 -4.31 -0.04
C ARG A 122 5.18 -3.93 -0.80
N ALA A 123 6.17 -3.37 -0.11
CA ALA A 123 7.44 -2.97 -0.71
C ALA A 123 8.20 -4.16 -1.30
N LEU A 124 8.26 -5.29 -0.60
CA LEU A 124 8.83 -6.53 -1.12
C LEU A 124 8.12 -6.97 -2.41
N ARG A 125 6.78 -6.89 -2.44
CA ARG A 125 6.02 -7.18 -3.66
C ARG A 125 6.36 -6.25 -4.82
N PHE A 126 6.51 -4.95 -4.55
CA PHE A 126 6.88 -3.98 -5.56
C PHE A 126 8.31 -4.20 -6.08
N ALA A 127 9.27 -4.46 -5.21
CA ALA A 127 10.67 -4.69 -5.57
C ALA A 127 10.85 -5.90 -6.50
N HIS A 128 10.07 -6.97 -6.30
CA HIS A 128 10.15 -8.20 -7.10
C HIS A 128 9.13 -8.27 -8.24
N GLY A 129 8.86 -7.13 -8.90
CA GLY A 129 8.10 -7.07 -10.15
C GLY A 129 6.58 -7.04 -10.00
N ASN A 130 6.06 -6.74 -8.80
CA ASN A 130 4.63 -6.57 -8.51
C ASN A 130 3.74 -7.72 -9.03
N LYS A 131 4.16 -8.97 -8.77
CA LYS A 131 3.40 -10.17 -9.10
C LYS A 131 1.96 -10.05 -8.63
N THR A 132 1.02 -10.44 -9.49
CA THR A 132 -0.41 -10.43 -9.15
C THR A 132 -0.71 -11.46 -8.07
N LEU A 133 -1.80 -11.25 -7.30
CA LEU A 133 -2.20 -12.18 -6.24
C LEU A 133 -2.45 -13.60 -6.78
N ARG A 134 -2.95 -13.72 -8.01
CA ARG A 134 -3.18 -14.99 -8.70
C ARG A 134 -1.87 -15.70 -9.05
N GLN A 135 -0.85 -14.96 -9.48
CA GLN A 135 0.48 -15.51 -9.75
C GLN A 135 1.13 -16.00 -8.46
N LEU A 136 1.06 -15.22 -7.37
CA LEU A 136 1.60 -15.61 -6.06
C LEU A 136 0.95 -16.89 -5.53
N GLU A 137 -0.38 -17.00 -5.63
CA GLU A 137 -1.12 -18.21 -5.25
C GLU A 137 -0.70 -19.43 -6.09
N ALA A 138 -0.57 -19.26 -7.41
CA ALA A 138 -0.13 -20.34 -8.30
C ALA A 138 1.28 -20.83 -7.98
N THR A 139 2.22 -19.92 -7.72
CA THR A 139 3.60 -20.26 -7.34
C THR A 139 3.75 -20.83 -5.94
N ALA A 140 2.78 -20.57 -5.05
CA ALA A 140 2.75 -21.08 -3.68
C ALA A 140 1.90 -22.34 -3.52
N THR A 141 1.43 -22.91 -4.63
CA THR A 141 0.68 -24.16 -4.63
C THR A 141 1.66 -25.31 -4.85
N GLU A 142 1.96 -26.04 -3.79
CA GLU A 142 2.76 -27.27 -3.84
C GLU A 142 1.83 -28.44 -3.50
N ASN A 143 1.85 -29.51 -4.29
CA ASN A 143 1.02 -30.72 -4.09
C ASN A 143 -0.50 -30.46 -3.93
N GLY A 144 -1.02 -29.40 -4.58
CA GLY A 144 -2.45 -29.05 -4.51
C GLY A 144 -2.87 -28.28 -3.25
N VAL A 145 -1.93 -27.99 -2.34
CA VAL A 145 -2.17 -27.14 -1.16
C VAL A 145 -1.62 -25.75 -1.43
N SER A 146 -2.50 -24.74 -1.38
CA SER A 146 -2.08 -23.34 -1.49
C SER A 146 -1.65 -22.80 -0.13
N PHE A 147 -0.36 -22.50 0.00
CA PHE A 147 0.18 -21.85 1.20
C PHE A 147 -0.06 -20.33 1.22
N LEU A 148 -0.54 -19.77 0.10
CA LEU A 148 -0.92 -18.36 -0.06
C LEU A 148 -2.28 -18.21 -0.78
N PRO A 149 -3.40 -18.49 -0.10
CA PRO A 149 -4.72 -18.28 -0.69
C PRO A 149 -4.94 -16.81 -1.07
N ARG A 150 -5.38 -16.56 -2.30
CA ARG A 150 -5.56 -15.20 -2.84
C ARG A 150 -6.49 -14.34 -1.98
N SER A 151 -7.56 -14.92 -1.44
CA SER A 151 -8.52 -14.22 -0.59
C SER A 151 -7.89 -13.76 0.74
N SER A 152 -7.09 -14.62 1.37
CA SER A 152 -6.36 -14.32 2.60
C SER A 152 -5.28 -13.26 2.35
N LEU A 153 -4.51 -13.40 1.28
CA LEU A 153 -3.44 -12.48 0.93
C LEU A 153 -3.98 -11.09 0.53
N GLY A 154 -5.12 -11.05 -0.16
CA GLY A 154 -5.85 -9.81 -0.46
C GLY A 154 -6.35 -9.10 0.80
N ALA A 155 -6.93 -9.83 1.75
CA ALA A 155 -7.36 -9.28 3.05
C ALA A 155 -6.17 -8.77 3.88
N VAL A 156 -5.02 -9.45 3.81
CA VAL A 156 -3.79 -9.03 4.49
C VAL A 156 -3.23 -7.74 3.88
N LEU A 157 -2.96 -7.73 2.57
CA LEU A 157 -2.33 -6.58 1.91
C LEU A 157 -3.23 -5.34 1.85
N SER A 158 -4.55 -5.50 2.00
CA SER A 158 -5.48 -4.37 2.17
C SER A 158 -5.56 -3.86 3.61
N GLY A 159 -4.94 -4.55 4.57
CA GLY A 159 -5.00 -4.21 5.98
C GLY A 159 -6.34 -4.52 6.63
N GLN A 160 -7.07 -5.53 6.11
CA GLN A 160 -8.32 -6.05 6.68
C GLN A 160 -8.08 -7.25 7.60
N ARG A 161 -6.97 -7.98 7.41
CA ARG A 161 -6.55 -9.13 8.22
C ARG A 161 -5.07 -9.04 8.54
N ARG A 162 -4.64 -9.58 9.68
CA ARG A 162 -3.23 -9.73 10.00
C ARG A 162 -2.66 -11.01 9.37
N PRO A 163 -1.44 -11.01 8.82
CA PRO A 163 -0.82 -12.24 8.33
C PRO A 163 -0.57 -13.20 9.50
N SER A 164 -0.83 -14.49 9.29
CA SER A 164 -0.26 -15.53 10.16
C SER A 164 1.24 -15.64 9.89
N LYS A 165 2.01 -16.16 10.86
CA LYS A 165 3.46 -16.38 10.72
C LYS A 165 3.77 -17.27 9.51
N THR A 166 3.03 -18.37 9.34
CA THR A 166 3.15 -19.27 8.19
C THR A 166 2.87 -18.57 6.86
N LEU A 167 1.83 -17.74 6.79
CA LEU A 167 1.48 -16.99 5.57
C LEU A 167 2.56 -15.96 5.22
N LEU A 168 3.13 -15.28 6.23
CA LEU A 168 4.22 -14.32 6.02
C LEU A 168 5.46 -15.02 5.44
N LEU A 169 5.89 -16.12 6.04
CA LEU A 169 7.09 -16.84 5.58
C LEU A 169 6.91 -17.43 4.18
N ALA A 170 5.73 -18.00 3.89
CA ALA A 170 5.40 -18.45 2.54
C ALA A 170 5.42 -17.28 1.53
N PHE A 171 4.92 -16.11 1.92
CA PHE A 171 4.94 -14.91 1.08
C PHE A 171 6.37 -14.42 0.82
N VAL A 172 7.21 -14.38 1.85
CA VAL A 172 8.60 -13.95 1.75
C VAL A 172 9.42 -14.91 0.87
N ARG A 173 9.18 -16.22 0.99
CA ARG A 173 9.78 -17.24 0.11
C ARG A 173 9.38 -17.03 -1.35
N VAL A 174 8.08 -16.95 -1.63
CA VAL A 174 7.55 -16.90 -3.00
C VAL A 174 7.79 -15.55 -3.67
N CYS A 175 7.73 -14.45 -2.92
CA CYS A 175 7.86 -13.11 -3.45
C CYS A 175 9.29 -12.59 -3.41
N GLY A 176 10.04 -12.89 -2.35
CA GLY A 176 11.42 -12.43 -2.16
C GLY A 176 12.49 -13.45 -2.55
N GLY A 177 12.13 -14.71 -2.81
CA GLY A 177 13.10 -15.79 -3.05
C GLY A 177 13.90 -16.18 -1.80
N ILE A 178 13.43 -15.78 -0.61
CA ILE A 178 14.13 -15.99 0.65
C ILE A 178 13.68 -17.32 1.24
N GLU A 179 14.55 -18.32 1.19
CA GLU A 179 14.24 -19.65 1.70
C GLU A 179 14.14 -19.69 3.24
N PRO A 180 13.28 -20.56 3.80
CA PRO A 180 13.14 -20.72 5.25
C PRO A 180 14.46 -21.19 5.87
N GLY A 181 14.80 -20.65 7.05
CA GLY A 181 16.05 -20.95 7.77
C GLY A 181 17.22 -20.00 7.47
N THR A 182 17.12 -19.21 6.41
CA THR A 182 18.09 -18.12 6.13
C THR A 182 18.09 -17.06 7.23
N PRO A 183 19.19 -16.32 7.43
CA PRO A 183 19.22 -15.20 8.37
C PRO A 183 18.17 -14.13 8.01
N GLU A 184 17.94 -13.91 6.72
CA GLU A 184 16.92 -12.97 6.23
C GLU A 184 15.49 -13.42 6.58
N ALA A 185 15.17 -14.71 6.42
CA ALA A 185 13.87 -15.25 6.85
C ALA A 185 13.64 -15.07 8.36
N ARG A 186 14.70 -15.23 9.18
CA ARG A 186 14.63 -15.01 10.63
C ARG A 186 14.34 -13.55 10.99
N LEU A 187 14.85 -12.58 10.22
CA LEU A 187 14.52 -11.17 10.44
C LEU A 187 13.03 -10.88 10.22
N TRP A 188 12.43 -11.49 9.19
CA TRP A 188 10.98 -11.38 8.92
C TRP A 188 10.13 -12.07 9.99
N GLU A 189 10.59 -13.21 10.49
CA GLU A 189 9.98 -13.92 11.61
C GLU A 189 9.97 -13.07 12.89
N GLN A 190 11.13 -12.51 13.26
CA GLN A 190 11.26 -11.62 14.41
C GLN A 190 10.43 -10.34 14.26
N ALA A 191 10.35 -9.78 13.04
CA ALA A 191 9.47 -8.65 12.75
C ALA A 191 8.00 -8.97 13.02
N TRP A 192 7.56 -10.17 12.65
CA TRP A 192 6.21 -10.63 12.93
C TRP A 192 5.95 -10.79 14.42
N GLU A 193 6.92 -11.31 15.18
CA GLU A 193 6.83 -11.48 16.63
C GLU A 193 6.76 -10.15 17.37
N ARG A 194 7.57 -9.16 16.98
CA ARG A 194 7.48 -7.80 17.54
C ARG A 194 6.14 -7.15 17.23
N ALA A 195 5.66 -7.26 15.99
CA ALA A 195 4.34 -6.77 15.61
C ALA A 195 3.20 -7.50 16.35
N ASP A 196 3.37 -8.79 16.69
CA ASP A 196 2.45 -9.55 17.52
C ASP A 196 2.39 -9.02 18.95
N ALA A 197 3.57 -8.86 19.56
CA ALA A 197 3.71 -8.35 20.92
C ALA A 197 3.07 -6.96 21.04
N TYR A 198 3.35 -6.06 20.07
CA TYR A 198 2.75 -4.73 20.00
C TYR A 198 1.22 -4.78 19.96
N GLN A 199 0.64 -5.70 19.18
CA GLN A 199 -0.82 -5.84 19.10
C GLN A 199 -1.42 -6.41 20.39
N ARG A 200 -0.74 -7.36 21.03
CA ARG A 200 -1.17 -7.96 22.31
C ARG A 200 -0.94 -7.03 23.51
N GLY A 201 -0.28 -5.89 23.30
CA GLY A 201 0.09 -4.97 24.39
C GLY A 201 1.19 -5.53 25.29
N LEU A 202 1.92 -6.55 24.83
CA LEU A 202 3.05 -7.13 25.55
C LEU A 202 4.28 -6.25 25.31
N PRO A 203 5.13 -6.03 26.34
CA PRO A 203 6.42 -5.39 26.12
C PRO A 203 7.19 -6.19 25.09
N ALA A 204 7.74 -5.52 24.07
CA ALA A 204 8.54 -6.17 23.04
C ALA A 204 9.65 -6.99 23.74
N PRO A 205 9.96 -8.20 23.25
CA PRO A 205 11.01 -9.02 23.84
C PRO A 205 12.30 -8.19 23.85
N THR A 206 12.72 -7.82 25.06
CA THR A 206 13.93 -7.05 25.26
C THR A 206 15.08 -7.97 24.88
N ALA A 207 16.02 -7.50 24.06
CA ALA A 207 17.12 -8.27 23.49
C ALA A 207 17.89 -9.12 24.54
N GLY A 208 17.82 -8.78 25.84
CA GLY A 208 18.40 -9.54 26.94
C GLY A 208 17.79 -10.94 27.21
N GLN A 209 16.57 -11.26 26.78
CA GLN A 209 15.93 -12.55 27.11
C GLN A 209 16.27 -13.69 26.13
N LEU A 210 16.68 -13.38 24.89
CA LEU A 210 17.18 -14.39 23.94
C LEU A 210 18.57 -14.91 24.31
N ARG A 211 19.35 -14.14 25.09
CA ARG A 211 20.66 -14.58 25.60
C ARG A 211 20.56 -15.68 26.68
N GLN A 212 19.50 -15.70 27.49
CA GLN A 212 19.42 -16.62 28.64
C GLN A 212 18.89 -18.01 28.29
N LYS A 213 18.16 -18.19 27.18
CA LYS A 213 17.58 -19.50 26.84
C LYS A 213 18.55 -20.46 26.12
N GLY A 214 19.78 -20.00 25.83
CA GLY A 214 20.82 -20.78 25.16
C GLY A 214 22.02 -21.17 26.02
N GLN A 215 22.04 -20.84 27.32
CA GLN A 215 23.22 -21.06 28.16
C GLN A 215 23.12 -22.40 28.93
N ALA A 216 23.45 -23.49 28.24
CA ALA A 216 23.97 -24.71 28.88
C ALA A 216 25.43 -24.47 29.34
N PRO A 217 25.92 -25.14 30.39
CA PRO A 217 27.14 -24.74 31.09
C PRO A 217 28.40 -24.97 30.23
N LYS A 218 29.22 -23.93 30.11
CA LYS A 218 30.51 -23.92 29.40
C LYS A 218 31.58 -24.66 30.23
N PRO A 219 32.32 -25.64 29.69
CA PRO A 219 33.58 -26.03 30.28
C PRO A 219 34.67 -25.00 29.95
N ARG A 220 35.52 -24.80 30.95
CA ARG A 220 36.57 -23.79 31.08
C ARG A 220 37.72 -24.08 30.10
N GLY A 221 38.21 -23.07 29.39
CA GLY A 221 39.52 -23.12 28.73
C GLY A 221 39.70 -22.24 27.48
N ALA A 222 40.75 -21.42 27.52
CA ALA A 222 41.46 -20.75 26.43
C ALA A 222 40.81 -19.52 25.76
N GLU A 223 41.29 -18.35 26.18
CA GLU A 223 41.30 -17.08 25.47
C GLU A 223 41.96 -17.20 24.09
N GLN A 224 41.33 -16.63 23.06
CA GLN A 224 42.01 -15.83 22.04
C GLN A 224 41.07 -14.70 21.58
N GLU A 225 41.54 -13.47 21.76
CA GLU A 225 40.89 -12.24 21.35
C GLU A 225 40.67 -12.22 19.83
N THR A 226 39.41 -12.05 19.44
CA THR A 226 39.04 -11.58 18.11
C THR A 226 38.15 -10.37 18.30
N VAL A 227 38.60 -9.25 17.74
CA VAL A 227 37.93 -7.94 17.75
C VAL A 227 36.47 -8.11 17.29
N PRO A 228 35.45 -7.71 18.07
CA PRO A 228 34.07 -7.85 17.64
C PRO A 228 33.78 -6.88 16.51
N LEU A 229 33.54 -7.42 15.31
CA LEU A 229 32.83 -6.71 14.25
C LEU A 229 31.45 -6.33 14.83
N MET A 230 31.24 -5.03 14.99
CA MET A 230 30.03 -4.43 15.56
C MET A 230 28.79 -4.92 14.80
N GLU A 231 28.11 -5.92 15.35
CA GLU A 231 26.77 -6.31 14.90
C GLU A 231 25.83 -5.11 15.13
N PRO A 232 24.96 -4.76 14.17
CA PRO A 232 24.00 -3.68 14.38
C PRO A 232 23.05 -4.08 15.51
N GLU A 233 23.11 -3.36 16.62
CA GLU A 233 22.20 -3.53 17.75
C GLU A 233 20.73 -3.57 17.26
N PRO A 234 19.95 -4.61 17.61
CA PRO A 234 18.56 -4.66 17.23
C PRO A 234 17.81 -3.51 17.91
N ALA A 235 17.03 -2.76 17.13
CA ALA A 235 16.34 -1.59 17.63
C ALA A 235 15.45 -1.92 18.83
N VAL A 236 15.69 -1.21 19.94
CA VAL A 236 14.77 -1.12 21.06
C VAL A 236 13.55 -0.35 20.57
N CYS A 237 12.40 -1.02 20.43
CA CYS A 237 11.15 -0.35 20.06
C CYS A 237 10.81 0.66 21.18
N PRO A 238 10.75 1.98 20.89
CA PRO A 238 10.36 2.94 21.90
C PRO A 238 8.92 2.64 22.35
N SER A 239 8.69 2.60 23.66
CA SER A 239 7.39 2.40 24.28
C SER A 239 6.48 3.61 24.00
N ARG A 240 5.90 3.67 22.80
CA ARG A 240 4.84 4.62 22.48
C ARG A 240 3.53 4.09 23.04
N PRO A 241 2.71 4.93 23.72
CA PRO A 241 1.39 4.51 24.17
C PRO A 241 0.58 4.06 22.95
N ALA A 242 0.11 2.82 22.98
CA ALA A 242 -0.65 2.20 21.92
C ALA A 242 -1.90 3.05 21.63
N LYS A 243 -1.89 3.81 20.53
CA LYS A 243 -3.13 4.39 20.00
C LYS A 243 -4.09 3.23 19.73
N PRO A 244 -5.40 3.36 20.01
CA PRO A 244 -6.36 2.31 19.71
C PRO A 244 -6.26 2.01 18.21
N SER A 245 -5.64 0.87 17.91
CA SER A 245 -5.48 0.43 16.54
C SER A 245 -6.88 0.18 16.00
N ARG A 246 -7.11 0.56 14.74
CA ARG A 246 -8.38 0.39 14.00
C ARG A 246 -8.90 -1.07 13.97
N TRP A 247 -8.16 -1.99 14.55
CA TRP A 247 -8.37 -3.42 14.63
C TRP A 247 -9.10 -3.89 15.89
N ARG A 248 -9.25 -3.05 16.94
CA ARG A 248 -9.93 -3.46 18.19
C ARG A 248 -11.45 -3.69 18.04
N HIS A 249 -12.07 -3.33 16.91
CA HIS A 249 -13.53 -3.37 16.74
C HIS A 249 -14.12 -4.66 16.13
N TRP A 250 -13.34 -5.71 15.81
CA TRP A 250 -13.86 -6.85 15.03
C TRP A 250 -13.76 -8.25 15.67
N VAL A 251 -13.32 -8.38 16.92
CA VAL A 251 -13.29 -9.68 17.63
C VAL A 251 -14.71 -10.21 17.96
N GLY A 252 -15.76 -9.38 17.84
CA GLY A 252 -17.13 -9.73 18.23
C GLY A 252 -17.97 -10.57 17.25
N ARG A 253 -17.44 -11.06 16.11
CA ARG A 253 -18.27 -11.76 15.10
C ARG A 253 -17.85 -13.21 14.79
N ARG A 254 -17.18 -13.88 15.74
CA ARG A 254 -16.79 -15.30 15.61
C ARG A 254 -17.36 -16.16 16.75
N LEU A 255 -18.66 -16.01 17.05
CA LEU A 255 -19.35 -16.79 18.08
C LEU A 255 -20.77 -17.25 17.70
N LEU A 256 -21.10 -17.36 16.40
CA LEU A 256 -22.41 -17.88 15.95
C LEU A 256 -22.33 -18.84 14.75
N HIS A 257 -21.34 -19.72 14.70
CA HIS A 257 -21.34 -20.85 13.75
C HIS A 257 -20.64 -22.10 14.29
N GLN A 258 -21.00 -22.53 15.50
CA GLN A 258 -20.75 -23.90 15.95
C GLN A 258 -21.95 -24.40 16.74
N ALA A 259 -22.95 -24.91 16.03
CA ALA A 259 -23.89 -25.90 16.54
C ALA A 259 -24.71 -26.41 15.35
N THR A 260 -24.24 -27.48 14.71
CA THR A 260 -25.03 -28.61 14.18
C THR A 260 -24.10 -29.54 13.41
N LEU A 261 -23.52 -30.49 14.14
CA LEU A 261 -23.40 -31.87 13.65
C LEU A 261 -24.40 -32.68 14.51
N PRO A 262 -25.12 -33.63 13.90
CA PRO A 262 -24.61 -34.99 13.99
C PRO A 262 -24.80 -35.80 12.69
N TYR A 263 -23.78 -36.60 12.38
CA TYR A 263 -23.93 -37.94 11.76
C TYR A 263 -24.20 -38.94 12.94
N PRO A 264 -24.71 -40.18 12.79
CA PRO A 264 -24.37 -41.07 11.68
C PRO A 264 -25.38 -42.16 11.20
N ARG A 265 -25.03 -42.73 10.04
CA ARG A 265 -25.14 -44.13 9.54
C ARG A 265 -26.36 -44.99 9.88
N SER A 266 -26.88 -45.64 8.82
CA SER A 266 -26.98 -47.11 8.80
C SER A 266 -27.03 -47.68 7.37
N VAL A 267 -26.28 -48.76 7.20
CA VAL A 267 -26.19 -49.67 6.06
C VAL A 267 -27.30 -50.71 6.17
N THR A 268 -27.90 -51.13 5.05
CA THR A 268 -28.38 -52.51 4.86
C THR A 268 -28.52 -52.86 3.38
N GLN A 269 -28.06 -54.07 3.05
CA GLN A 269 -28.16 -54.77 1.75
C GLN A 269 -29.52 -55.48 1.57
N HIS A 270 -29.68 -56.10 0.38
CA HIS A 270 -30.69 -57.07 -0.11
C HIS A 270 -31.89 -56.41 -0.80
N GLY A 271 -32.37 -56.81 -1.97
CA GLY A 271 -32.10 -57.94 -2.85
C GLY A 271 -33.42 -58.33 -3.54
N ASN A 272 -33.50 -58.18 -4.86
CA ASN A 272 -34.16 -59.02 -5.87
C ASN A 272 -34.15 -58.32 -7.23
#